data_AF-A0AAJ5X353-F1
#
_entry.id   AF-A0AAJ5X353-F1
#
_cell.length_a   1.000
_cell.length_b   1.000
_cell.length_c   1.000
_cell.angle_alpha   90.00
_cell.angle_beta   90.00
_cell.angle_gamma   90.00
#
_symmetry.space_group_name_H-M   'P 1'
#
loop_
_entity.id
_entity.type
_entity.pdbx_description
1 polymer ?
#
loop_
_entity_poly.entity_id
_entity_poly.type
_entity_poly.pdbx_seq_one_letter_code
_entity_poly.pdbx_strand_id
1 'polypeptide(L)'
;MITLLLCEAARPVQSLAAASGPRLLGNTALRGEILSYDPVTGDGLVSGDDLQRYGFTSTAAGLEPGRRVDFVVQDDQAVSLMTLRDGVPPPAVYAPEPDLGLWGYFVRCVTERYIDGQGRARRREYWSFALVQFLMLILAMMPIIGLAIADAEGGYDMETWGVAWICIVALISFALVIPGVAVTIRRFHDVGLSGWLILIGLVPYVGGLFVFVVSLLPSQPAVNVHGAPPGGLGALQYRQDQPS
;
A
#
# COMPACT_ATOMS: atom_id res chain seq x y z
N MET A 1 -33.03 -60.09 14.54
CA MET A 1 -31.91 -59.25 15.02
C MET A 1 -32.41 -57.81 15.04
N ILE A 2 -33.06 -57.30 16.09
CA ILE A 2 -32.91 -57.55 17.54
C ILE A 2 -31.46 -57.34 17.96
N THR A 3 -31.27 -56.59 19.06
CA THR A 3 -30.02 -56.44 19.85
C THR A 3 -29.16 -55.25 19.38
N LEU A 4 -28.86 -54.16 20.09
CA LEU A 4 -29.03 -53.65 21.46
C LEU A 4 -28.79 -52.11 21.34
N LEU A 5 -29.65 -51.18 21.78
CA LEU A 5 -29.98 -50.82 23.17
C LEU A 5 -28.74 -50.50 24.01
N LEU A 6 -28.60 -49.22 24.41
CA LEU A 6 -28.26 -48.70 25.75
C LEU A 6 -27.56 -47.33 25.58
N CYS A 7 -28.20 -46.22 25.98
CA CYS A 7 -28.33 -45.74 27.36
C CYS A 7 -27.09 -44.96 27.80
N GLU A 8 -27.16 -43.63 27.72
CA GLU A 8 -26.39 -42.72 28.58
C GLU A 8 -27.15 -41.37 28.56
N ALA A 9 -28.24 -41.24 29.32
CA ALA A 9 -28.24 -40.78 30.70
C ALA A 9 -27.65 -39.36 30.84
N ALA A 10 -28.58 -38.40 30.83
CA ALA A 10 -28.39 -37.04 31.32
C ALA A 10 -27.69 -37.02 32.69
N ARG A 11 -26.67 -36.16 32.82
CA ARG A 11 -26.23 -35.59 34.11
C ARG A 11 -25.71 -34.16 33.96
N PRO A 12 -25.81 -33.36 35.04
CA PRO A 12 -26.03 -31.92 34.98
C PRO A 12 -24.73 -31.11 35.01
N VAL A 13 -24.77 -29.92 34.41
CA VAL A 13 -23.72 -28.89 34.56
C VAL A 13 -23.75 -28.40 36.01
N GLN A 14 -22.86 -28.95 36.83
CA GLN A 14 -22.62 -28.51 38.19
C GLN A 14 -21.86 -27.17 38.16
N SER A 15 -22.53 -26.17 38.72
CA SER A 15 -21.97 -24.99 39.38
C SER A 15 -20.61 -25.25 40.04
N LEU A 16 -19.59 -24.47 39.64
CA LEU A 16 -18.56 -24.01 40.55
C LEU A 16 -18.67 -22.49 40.68
N ALA A 17 -19.10 -22.07 41.86
CA ALA A 17 -19.05 -20.70 42.31
C ALA A 17 -17.61 -20.29 42.66
N ALA A 18 -17.37 -18.98 42.50
CA ALA A 18 -16.42 -18.16 43.25
C ALA A 18 -14.91 -18.35 43.00
N ALA A 19 -14.41 -17.55 42.05
CA ALA A 19 -13.20 -16.76 42.30
C ALA A 19 -13.56 -15.29 42.04
N SER A 20 -14.00 -14.62 43.11
CA SER A 20 -14.20 -13.18 43.20
C SER A 20 -12.86 -12.46 43.05
N GLY A 21 -12.51 -12.07 41.83
CA GLY A 21 -11.51 -11.03 41.58
C GLY A 21 -12.10 -9.65 41.91
N PRO A 22 -11.28 -8.68 42.35
CA PRO A 22 -11.79 -7.37 42.76
C PRO A 22 -12.51 -6.68 41.59
N ARG A 23 -13.79 -6.36 41.80
CA ARG A 23 -14.53 -5.37 41.01
C ARG A 23 -13.83 -4.02 41.19
N LEU A 24 -12.98 -3.65 40.23
CA LEU A 24 -12.56 -2.27 40.04
C LEU A 24 -13.58 -1.60 39.12
N LEU A 25 -14.16 -0.52 39.61
CA LEU A 25 -15.12 0.32 38.90
C LEU A 25 -14.51 0.85 37.59
N GLY A 26 -15.27 0.78 36.50
CA GLY A 26 -15.21 1.75 35.38
C GLY A 26 -14.03 1.75 34.40
N ASN A 27 -12.91 1.07 34.67
CA ASN A 27 -11.67 1.31 33.92
C ASN A 27 -11.23 0.08 33.11
N THR A 28 -11.50 0.07 31.81
CA THR A 28 -11.01 -0.97 30.89
C THR A 28 -9.59 -0.62 30.45
N ALA A 29 -8.61 -1.42 30.86
CA ALA A 29 -7.26 -1.31 30.32
C ALA A 29 -7.24 -1.86 28.89
N LEU A 30 -6.77 -1.06 27.94
CA LEU A 30 -6.66 -1.37 26.52
C LEU A 30 -5.24 -1.12 26.03
N ARG A 31 -4.92 -1.75 24.90
CA ARG A 31 -3.69 -1.50 24.15
C ARG A 31 -4.03 -0.81 22.85
N GLY A 32 -3.10 -0.04 22.32
CA GLY A 32 -3.34 0.64 21.05
C GLY A 32 -2.13 1.39 20.51
N GLU A 33 -2.38 2.17 19.46
CA GLU A 33 -1.40 2.93 18.71
C GLU A 33 -1.77 4.41 18.67
N ILE A 34 -0.79 5.28 18.90
CA ILE A 34 -0.97 6.73 18.80
C ILE A 34 -1.15 7.10 17.33
N LEU A 35 -2.29 7.71 16.99
CA LEU A 35 -2.58 8.19 15.63
C LEU A 35 -2.04 9.61 15.41
N SER A 36 -2.16 10.47 16.42
CA SER A 36 -1.71 11.86 16.37
C SER A 36 -1.37 12.36 17.77
N TYR A 37 -0.39 13.24 17.86
CA TYR A 37 0.00 13.89 19.11
C TYR A 37 0.50 15.30 18.81
N ASP A 38 -0.06 16.30 19.49
CA ASP A 38 0.44 17.68 19.48
C ASP A 38 1.28 17.92 20.74
N PRO A 39 2.61 18.09 20.61
CA PRO A 39 3.49 18.32 21.76
C PRO A 39 3.29 19.70 22.43
N VAL A 40 2.61 20.64 21.77
CA VAL A 40 2.37 22.00 22.29
C VAL A 40 1.16 22.03 23.22
N THR A 41 0.05 21.39 22.82
CA THR A 41 -1.17 21.32 23.65
C THR A 41 -1.21 20.09 24.55
N GLY A 42 -0.46 19.04 24.20
CA GLY A 42 -0.49 17.74 24.86
C GLY A 42 -1.64 16.85 24.41
N ASP A 43 -2.45 17.29 23.44
CA ASP A 43 -3.60 16.53 22.97
C ASP A 43 -3.22 15.50 21.91
N GLY A 44 -3.93 14.39 21.88
CA GLY A 44 -3.70 13.33 20.91
C GLY A 44 -4.86 12.38 20.74
N LEU A 45 -4.71 11.47 19.78
CA LEU A 45 -5.66 10.40 19.50
C LEU A 45 -4.94 9.07 19.55
N VAL A 46 -5.55 8.08 20.20
CA VAL A 46 -5.09 6.69 20.24
C VAL A 46 -6.16 5.80 19.64
N SER A 47 -5.74 4.86 18.79
CA SER A 47 -6.59 3.77 18.30
C SER A 47 -6.40 2.58 19.21
N GLY A 48 -7.45 2.13 19.90
CA GLY A 48 -7.42 0.88 20.65
C GLY A 48 -7.42 -0.34 19.73
N ASP A 49 -6.94 -1.46 20.26
CA ASP A 49 -7.01 -2.79 19.62
C ASP A 49 -8.47 -3.27 19.46
N ASP A 50 -9.41 -2.61 20.12
CA ASP A 50 -10.85 -2.77 19.96
C ASP A 50 -11.43 -2.00 18.74
N LEU A 51 -10.55 -1.39 17.94
CA LEU A 51 -10.86 -0.57 16.76
C LEU A 51 -11.62 0.73 17.08
N GLN A 52 -11.71 1.11 18.35
CA GLN A 52 -12.27 2.39 18.78
C GLN A 52 -11.17 3.44 18.94
N ARG A 53 -11.56 4.71 18.84
CA ARG A 53 -10.64 5.85 18.96
C ARG A 53 -10.94 6.61 20.23
N TYR A 54 -9.88 6.89 20.98
CA TYR A 54 -9.96 7.62 22.23
C TYR A 54 -9.11 8.88 22.13
N GLY A 55 -9.68 10.01 22.55
CA GLY A 55 -8.91 11.22 22.79
C GLY A 55 -8.05 11.06 24.03
N PHE A 56 -6.90 11.73 24.06
CA PHE A 56 -6.11 11.87 25.27
C PHE A 56 -5.47 13.24 25.35
N THR A 57 -5.17 13.65 26.59
CA THR A 57 -4.30 14.79 26.87
C THR A 57 -3.19 14.30 27.79
N SER A 58 -1.95 14.32 27.31
CA SER A 58 -0.79 13.82 28.04
C SER A 58 0.49 14.56 27.65
N THR A 59 1.32 14.83 28.66
CA THR A 59 2.66 15.41 28.49
C THR A 59 3.76 14.37 28.70
N ALA A 60 3.41 13.07 28.68
CA ALA A 60 4.37 12.00 28.84
C ALA A 60 5.38 11.98 27.69
N ALA A 61 6.65 11.72 28.02
CA ALA A 61 7.72 11.63 27.04
C ALA A 61 7.55 10.38 26.14
N GLY A 62 7.90 10.50 24.86
CA GLY A 62 7.91 9.38 23.92
C GLY A 62 6.55 9.03 23.29
N LEU A 63 5.58 9.93 23.38
CA LEU A 63 4.32 9.88 22.64
C LEU A 63 4.56 10.40 21.21
N GLU A 64 4.70 9.49 20.26
CA GLU A 64 4.86 9.81 18.84
C GLU A 64 3.82 9.02 18.04
N PRO A 65 3.30 9.57 16.92
CA PRO A 65 2.44 8.80 16.01
C PRO A 65 3.11 7.47 15.62
N GLY A 66 2.38 6.37 15.71
CA GLY A 66 2.89 5.02 15.47
C GLY A 66 3.45 4.29 16.69
N ARG A 67 3.56 4.95 17.86
CA ARG A 67 3.99 4.30 19.10
C ARG A 67 2.85 3.49 19.71
N ARG A 68 3.18 2.27 20.15
CA ARG A 68 2.25 1.44 20.92
C ARG A 68 2.28 1.79 22.40
N VAL A 69 1.08 1.90 22.97
CA VAL A 69 0.85 2.31 24.34
C VAL A 69 -0.17 1.39 25.00
N ASP A 70 0.04 1.12 26.28
CA ASP A 70 -1.00 0.62 27.17
C ASP A 70 -1.71 1.85 27.76
N PHE A 71 -3.05 1.87 27.74
CA PHE A 71 -3.84 2.96 28.27
C PHE A 71 -5.11 2.43 28.94
N VAL A 72 -5.75 3.26 29.74
CA VAL A 72 -7.01 2.93 30.40
C VAL A 72 -8.07 3.86 29.86
N VAL A 73 -9.24 3.34 29.49
CA VAL A 73 -10.36 4.19 29.09
C VAL A 73 -11.10 4.66 30.34
N GLN A 74 -11.24 5.96 30.49
CA GLN A 74 -12.05 6.62 31.50
C GLN A 74 -12.85 7.74 30.83
N ASP A 75 -14.19 7.71 30.95
CA ASP A 75 -15.10 8.73 30.38
C ASP A 75 -14.87 8.99 28.87
N ASP A 76 -14.66 7.92 28.09
CA ASP A 76 -14.40 7.98 26.64
C ASP A 76 -13.07 8.68 26.25
N GLN A 77 -12.16 8.82 27.22
CA GLN A 77 -10.81 9.31 27.01
C GLN A 77 -9.79 8.26 27.45
N ALA A 78 -8.65 8.23 26.76
CA ALA A 78 -7.51 7.41 27.13
C ALA A 78 -6.68 8.14 28.19
N VAL A 79 -6.62 7.55 29.38
CA VAL A 79 -5.85 8.02 30.52
C VAL A 79 -4.72 7.04 30.86
N SER A 80 -3.68 7.52 31.54
CA SER A 80 -2.52 6.71 31.95
C SER A 80 -1.79 6.03 30.78
N LEU A 81 -1.43 6.81 29.75
CA LEU A 81 -0.65 6.30 28.61
C LEU A 81 0.75 5.87 29.09
N MET A 82 1.04 4.58 28.97
CA MET A 82 2.34 4.02 29.26
C MET A 82 2.96 3.50 27.96
N THR A 83 4.08 4.08 27.55
CA THR A 83 4.82 3.59 26.38
C THR A 83 5.31 2.19 26.68
N LEU A 84 4.91 1.21 25.86
CA LEU A 84 5.45 -0.14 25.98
C LEU A 84 6.96 -0.07 25.76
N ARG A 85 7.75 -0.71 26.65
CA ARG A 85 9.23 -0.71 26.62
C ARG A 85 9.80 -1.26 25.30
N ASP A 86 8.96 -1.90 24.50
CA ASP A 86 9.25 -2.44 23.16
C ASP A 86 8.70 -1.55 22.03
N GLY A 87 8.46 -0.26 22.29
CA GLY A 87 7.69 0.64 21.43
C GLY A 87 8.31 1.01 20.09
N VAL A 88 9.44 0.42 19.65
CA VAL A 88 9.69 0.39 18.20
C VAL A 88 8.77 -0.72 17.71
N PRO A 89 7.64 -0.42 17.02
CA PRO A 89 6.85 -1.49 16.43
C PRO A 89 7.84 -2.41 15.70
N PRO A 90 7.88 -3.72 16.01
CA PRO A 90 8.78 -4.62 15.30
C PRO A 90 8.54 -4.30 13.83
N PRO A 91 9.60 -3.90 13.07
CA PRO A 91 9.42 -3.41 11.72
C PRO A 91 8.48 -4.39 11.08
N ALA A 92 7.28 -3.93 10.69
CA ALA A 92 6.25 -4.83 10.20
C ALA A 92 6.99 -5.76 9.26
N VAL A 93 6.97 -7.06 9.52
CA VAL A 93 7.75 -8.00 8.73
C VAL A 93 7.05 -7.99 7.39
N TYR A 94 7.39 -6.99 6.57
CA TYR A 94 6.84 -6.77 5.27
C TYR A 94 7.34 -7.98 4.51
N ALA A 95 6.44 -8.93 4.31
CA ALA A 95 6.71 -10.05 3.44
C ALA A 95 7.24 -9.43 2.14
N PRO A 96 8.43 -9.87 1.67
CA PRO A 96 8.98 -9.33 0.44
C PRO A 96 7.92 -9.43 -0.65
N GLU A 97 7.71 -8.35 -1.41
CA GLU A 97 6.67 -8.38 -2.44
C GLU A 97 6.94 -9.54 -3.40
N PRO A 98 5.88 -10.29 -3.80
CA PRO A 98 6.03 -11.38 -4.76
C PRO A 98 6.64 -10.87 -6.06
N ASP A 99 7.63 -11.60 -6.58
CA ASP A 99 8.25 -11.30 -7.87
C ASP A 99 7.38 -11.82 -9.02
N LEU A 100 6.53 -10.95 -9.57
CA LEU A 100 5.46 -11.28 -10.52
C LEU A 100 5.95 -11.36 -11.98
N GLY A 101 7.20 -11.01 -12.26
CA GLY A 101 7.73 -10.91 -13.62
C GLY A 101 7.10 -9.79 -14.46
N LEU A 102 7.55 -9.66 -15.71
CA LEU A 102 7.21 -8.52 -16.58
C LEU A 102 5.70 -8.39 -16.85
N TRP A 103 5.06 -9.50 -17.24
CA TRP A 103 3.62 -9.52 -17.50
C TRP A 103 2.80 -9.33 -16.22
N GLY A 104 3.19 -9.98 -15.12
CA GLY A 104 2.46 -9.89 -13.86
C GLY A 104 2.44 -8.47 -13.29
N TYR A 105 3.55 -7.71 -13.39
CA TYR A 105 3.54 -6.29 -13.00
C TYR A 105 2.63 -5.43 -13.85
N PHE A 106 2.63 -5.66 -15.17
CA PHE A 106 1.76 -4.92 -16.07
C PHE A 106 0.29 -5.18 -15.73
N VAL A 107 -0.11 -6.46 -15.62
CA VAL A 107 -1.48 -6.85 -15.25
C VAL A 107 -1.87 -6.23 -13.92
N ARG A 108 -1.03 -6.36 -12.89
CA ARG A 108 -1.27 -5.75 -11.57
C ARG A 108 -1.52 -4.24 -11.64
N CYS A 109 -0.78 -3.52 -12.47
CA CYS A 109 -0.98 -2.09 -12.66
C CYS A 109 -2.32 -1.77 -13.31
N VAL A 110 -2.78 -2.57 -14.27
CA VAL A 110 -4.03 -2.29 -15.00
C VAL A 110 -5.28 -2.87 -14.32
N THR A 111 -5.15 -3.84 -13.42
CA THR A 111 -6.28 -4.46 -12.70
C THR A 111 -6.39 -4.00 -11.26
N GLU A 112 -5.36 -4.21 -10.45
CA GLU A 112 -5.40 -4.01 -8.99
C GLU A 112 -5.03 -2.58 -8.59
N ARG A 113 -4.08 -1.97 -9.31
CA ARG A 113 -3.43 -0.70 -8.94
C ARG A 113 -3.61 0.39 -10.00
N TYR A 114 -4.77 0.41 -10.64
CA TYR A 114 -5.08 1.26 -11.79
C TYR A 114 -5.06 2.77 -11.46
N ILE A 115 -5.76 3.19 -10.40
CA ILE A 115 -5.77 4.60 -9.93
C ILE A 115 -4.92 4.83 -8.68
N ASP A 116 -4.30 3.77 -8.15
CA ASP A 116 -3.73 3.82 -6.82
C ASP A 116 -2.32 4.44 -6.80
N GLY A 117 -2.22 5.73 -6.49
CA GLY A 117 -0.94 6.41 -6.31
C GLY A 117 -0.26 6.17 -4.96
N GLN A 118 -0.86 5.40 -4.04
CA GLN A 118 -0.32 5.21 -2.70
C GLN A 118 0.72 4.09 -2.66
N GLY A 119 1.64 4.19 -1.70
CA GLY A 119 2.72 3.22 -1.54
C GLY A 119 3.91 3.48 -2.46
N ARG A 120 4.71 2.42 -2.66
CA ARG A 120 6.00 2.47 -3.36
C ARG A 120 6.02 1.46 -4.50
N ALA A 121 6.56 1.87 -5.65
CA ALA A 121 6.78 0.98 -6.79
C ALA A 121 8.28 0.70 -6.95
N ARG A 122 8.65 -0.57 -6.91
CA ARG A 122 10.02 -1.01 -7.19
C ARG A 122 10.39 -0.76 -8.65
N ARG A 123 11.70 -0.62 -8.93
CA ARG A 123 12.22 -0.45 -10.30
C ARG A 123 11.66 -1.47 -11.29
N ARG A 124 11.63 -2.75 -10.92
CA ARG A 124 11.12 -3.82 -11.80
C ARG A 124 9.65 -3.63 -12.15
N GLU A 125 8.81 -3.15 -11.23
CA GLU A 125 7.40 -2.89 -11.51
C GLU A 125 7.24 -1.76 -12.53
N TYR A 126 7.90 -0.62 -12.28
CA TYR A 126 7.87 0.54 -13.18
C TYR A 126 8.36 0.18 -14.59
N TRP A 127 9.54 -0.45 -14.69
CA TRP A 127 10.13 -0.79 -15.99
C TRP A 127 9.39 -1.90 -16.73
N SER A 128 8.74 -2.83 -16.02
CA SER A 128 7.87 -3.82 -16.64
C SER A 128 6.64 -3.17 -17.26
N PHE A 129 5.98 -2.26 -16.54
CA PHE A 129 4.85 -1.51 -17.08
C PHE A 129 5.27 -0.68 -18.30
N ALA A 130 6.35 0.11 -18.17
CA ALA A 130 6.84 0.97 -19.25
C ALA A 130 7.24 0.16 -20.50
N LEU A 131 7.92 -0.98 -20.32
CA LEU A 131 8.33 -1.83 -21.43
C LEU A 131 7.15 -2.52 -22.12
N VAL A 132 6.17 -3.02 -21.37
CA VAL A 132 4.96 -3.62 -21.96
C VAL A 132 4.13 -2.56 -22.69
N GLN A 133 3.95 -1.38 -22.11
CA GLN A 133 3.26 -0.26 -22.74
C GLN A 133 3.97 0.16 -24.05
N PHE A 134 5.30 0.27 -24.03
CA PHE A 134 6.09 0.61 -25.21
C PHE A 134 5.97 -0.45 -26.31
N LEU A 135 6.09 -1.75 -25.96
CA LEU A 135 5.93 -2.83 -26.92
C LEU A 135 4.50 -2.90 -27.48
N MET A 136 3.49 -2.73 -26.64
CA MET A 136 2.09 -2.68 -27.06
C MET A 136 1.87 -1.55 -28.08
N LEU A 137 2.45 -0.38 -27.86
CA LEU A 137 2.37 0.75 -28.79
C LEU A 137 3.07 0.44 -30.13
N ILE A 138 4.27 -0.14 -30.11
CA ILE A 138 4.96 -0.56 -31.34
C ILE A 138 4.11 -1.56 -32.13
N LEU A 139 3.61 -2.60 -31.46
CA LEU A 139 2.80 -3.64 -32.09
C LEU A 139 1.48 -3.07 -32.62
N ALA A 140 0.87 -2.12 -31.90
CA ALA A 140 -0.34 -1.43 -32.34
C ALA A 140 -0.11 -0.53 -33.57
N MET A 141 1.12 -0.07 -33.84
CA MET A 141 1.45 0.72 -35.03
C MET A 141 1.74 -0.14 -36.27
N MET A 142 2.13 -1.40 -36.11
CA MET A 142 2.48 -2.30 -37.24
C MET A 142 1.38 -2.41 -38.32
N PRO A 143 0.09 -2.53 -37.98
CA PRO A 143 -0.99 -2.65 -38.98
C PRO A 143 -1.12 -1.44 -39.91
N ILE A 144 -0.63 -0.27 -39.52
CA ILE A 144 -0.71 0.95 -40.36
C ILE A 144 0.04 0.75 -41.67
N ILE A 145 1.21 0.11 -41.63
CA ILE A 145 2.01 -0.16 -42.83
C ILE A 145 1.28 -1.16 -43.73
N GLY A 146 0.73 -2.23 -43.14
CA GLY A 146 -0.02 -3.24 -43.90
C GLY A 146 -1.26 -2.66 -44.57
N LEU A 147 -1.98 -1.79 -43.86
CA LEU A 147 -3.15 -1.11 -44.40
C LEU A 147 -2.79 -0.15 -45.54
N ALA A 148 -1.68 0.58 -45.42
CA ALA A 148 -1.20 1.46 -46.49
C ALA A 148 -0.81 0.69 -47.76
N ILE A 149 -0.22 -0.50 -47.62
CA ILE A 149 0.08 -1.38 -48.77
C ILE A 149 -1.22 -1.87 -49.42
N ALA A 150 -2.17 -2.33 -48.60
CA ALA A 150 -3.43 -2.88 -49.11
C ALA A 150 -4.33 -1.83 -49.80
N ASP A 151 -4.24 -0.57 -49.37
CA ASP A 151 -4.88 0.57 -50.03
C ASP A 151 -4.28 0.86 -51.41
N ALA A 152 -2.95 0.78 -51.55
CA ALA A 152 -2.28 0.90 -52.84
C ALA A 152 -2.66 -0.21 -53.83
N GLU A 153 -3.05 -1.39 -53.32
CA GLU A 153 -3.55 -2.52 -54.12
C GLU A 153 -5.06 -2.48 -54.39
N GLY A 154 -5.78 -1.48 -53.84
CA GLY A 154 -7.22 -1.31 -53.97
C GLY A 154 -8.06 -2.28 -53.12
N GLY A 155 -7.45 -2.94 -52.13
CA GLY A 155 -8.10 -3.94 -51.28
C GLY A 155 -8.82 -3.36 -50.06
N TYR A 156 -8.37 -2.22 -49.53
CA TYR A 156 -8.95 -1.56 -48.36
C TYR A 156 -8.83 -0.05 -48.48
N ASP A 157 -9.86 0.69 -48.07
CA ASP A 157 -9.82 2.15 -48.01
C ASP A 157 -9.08 2.63 -46.74
N MET A 158 -7.88 3.20 -46.92
CA MET A 158 -7.09 3.73 -45.81
C MET A 158 -7.77 4.90 -45.08
N GLU A 159 -8.61 5.69 -45.77
CA GLU A 159 -9.31 6.81 -45.15
C GLU A 159 -10.27 6.32 -44.06
N THR A 160 -11.05 5.27 -44.34
CA THR A 160 -11.97 4.70 -43.37
C THR A 160 -11.26 3.82 -42.32
N TRP A 161 -10.49 2.82 -42.76
CA TRP A 161 -9.92 1.80 -41.88
C TRP A 161 -8.73 2.33 -41.07
N GLY A 162 -7.97 3.27 -41.64
CA GLY A 162 -6.81 3.86 -40.99
C GLY A 162 -7.21 4.77 -39.84
N VAL A 163 -8.22 5.63 -40.08
CA VAL A 163 -8.79 6.47 -39.03
C VAL A 163 -9.41 5.63 -37.92
N ALA A 164 -10.17 4.59 -38.25
CA ALA A 164 -10.74 3.68 -37.26
C ALA A 164 -9.64 3.03 -36.39
N TRP A 165 -8.55 2.55 -37.02
CA TRP A 165 -7.43 1.95 -36.30
C TRP A 165 -6.73 2.96 -35.38
N ILE A 166 -6.43 4.16 -35.88
CA ILE A 166 -5.81 5.23 -35.08
C ILE A 166 -6.69 5.57 -33.86
N CYS A 167 -8.01 5.66 -34.03
CA CYS A 167 -8.94 5.92 -32.93
C CYS A 167 -8.90 4.81 -31.86
N ILE A 168 -8.82 3.54 -32.27
CA ILE A 168 -8.70 2.41 -31.34
C ILE A 168 -7.39 2.51 -30.55
N VAL A 169 -6.27 2.74 -31.23
CA VAL A 169 -4.97 2.85 -30.55
C VAL A 169 -4.92 4.06 -29.63
N ALA A 170 -5.51 5.19 -30.03
CA ALA A 170 -5.64 6.37 -29.18
C ALA A 170 -6.44 6.05 -27.91
N LEU A 171 -7.59 5.37 -28.03
CA LEU A 171 -8.42 4.99 -26.88
C LEU A 171 -7.67 4.08 -25.90
N ILE A 172 -6.97 3.06 -26.40
CA ILE A 172 -6.15 2.18 -25.58
C ILE A 172 -5.03 2.98 -24.89
N SER A 173 -4.38 3.87 -25.63
CA SER A 173 -3.30 4.72 -25.08
C SER A 173 -3.81 5.61 -23.95
N PHE A 174 -4.97 6.25 -24.13
CA PHE A 174 -5.62 7.05 -23.11
C PHE A 174 -6.00 6.24 -21.86
N ALA A 175 -6.51 5.02 -22.04
CA ALA A 175 -6.80 4.13 -20.91
C ALA A 175 -5.53 3.79 -20.12
N LEU A 176 -4.38 3.64 -20.78
CA LEU A 176 -3.10 3.35 -20.11
C LEU A 176 -2.42 4.56 -19.47
N VAL A 177 -2.89 5.80 -19.73
CA VAL A 177 -2.33 7.00 -19.08
C VAL A 177 -2.53 6.95 -17.57
N ILE A 178 -3.72 6.57 -17.11
CA ILE A 178 -4.07 6.55 -15.68
C ILE A 178 -3.15 5.60 -14.89
N PRO A 179 -3.02 4.30 -15.23
CA PRO A 179 -2.11 3.40 -14.55
C PRO A 179 -0.63 3.81 -14.73
N GLY A 180 -0.27 4.42 -15.86
CA GLY A 180 1.06 4.98 -16.08
C GLY A 180 1.41 6.13 -15.13
N VAL A 181 0.45 7.02 -14.88
CA VAL A 181 0.57 8.09 -13.88
C VAL A 181 0.65 7.50 -12.47
N ALA A 182 -0.22 6.56 -12.13
CA ALA A 182 -0.25 5.93 -10.81
C ALA A 182 1.09 5.24 -10.47
N VAL A 183 1.65 4.42 -11.39
CA VAL A 183 2.94 3.75 -11.15
C VAL A 183 4.11 4.74 -11.10
N THR A 184 4.05 5.84 -11.84
CA THR A 184 5.07 6.90 -11.80
C THR A 184 5.06 7.62 -10.46
N ILE A 185 3.88 7.94 -9.92
CA ILE A 185 3.72 8.52 -8.57
C ILE A 185 4.31 7.58 -7.52
N ARG A 186 3.93 6.29 -7.54
CA ARG A 186 4.49 5.29 -6.61
C ARG A 186 6.01 5.14 -6.77
N ARG A 187 6.54 5.36 -7.97
CA ARG A 187 7.98 5.33 -8.21
C ARG A 187 8.68 6.55 -7.61
N PHE A 188 8.06 7.72 -7.65
CA PHE A 188 8.58 8.93 -7.01
C PHE A 188 8.60 8.76 -5.49
N HIS A 189 7.52 8.23 -4.92
CA HIS A 189 7.43 7.87 -3.50
C HIS A 189 8.53 6.88 -3.08
N ASP A 190 8.92 5.95 -3.95
CA ASP A 190 9.98 4.98 -3.68
C ASP A 190 11.38 5.61 -3.59
N VAL A 191 11.60 6.75 -4.26
CA VAL A 191 12.81 7.58 -4.17
C VAL A 191 12.68 8.65 -3.07
N GLY A 192 11.52 8.74 -2.42
CA GLY A 192 11.17 9.73 -1.39
C GLY A 192 10.88 11.13 -1.93
N LEU A 193 10.46 11.22 -3.18
CA LEU A 193 9.98 12.43 -3.81
C LEU A 193 8.45 12.51 -3.75
N SER A 194 7.90 13.74 -3.78
CA SER A 194 6.45 13.95 -3.83
C SER A 194 5.86 13.48 -5.16
N GLY A 195 4.71 12.81 -5.11
CA GLY A 195 3.93 12.44 -6.29
C GLY A 195 3.54 13.62 -7.18
N TRP A 196 3.39 14.82 -6.61
CA TRP A 196 3.08 16.05 -7.34
C TRP A 196 4.14 16.46 -8.36
N LEU A 197 5.38 15.98 -8.22
CA LEU A 197 6.44 16.25 -9.20
C LEU A 197 6.15 15.65 -10.57
N ILE A 198 5.14 14.77 -10.70
CA ILE A 198 4.72 14.27 -12.01
C ILE A 198 4.23 15.39 -12.94
N LEU A 199 3.76 16.52 -12.39
CA LEU A 199 3.36 17.70 -13.16
C LEU A 199 4.53 18.31 -13.94
N ILE A 200 5.78 18.13 -13.48
CA ILE A 200 6.98 18.52 -14.24
C ILE A 200 7.03 17.74 -15.56
N GLY A 201 6.49 16.53 -15.60
CA GLY A 201 6.32 15.70 -16.80
C GLY A 201 5.53 16.38 -17.92
N LEU A 202 4.69 17.37 -17.60
CA LEU A 202 3.93 18.14 -18.59
C LEU A 202 4.78 19.19 -19.33
N VAL A 203 5.98 19.50 -18.82
CA VAL A 203 6.92 20.39 -19.51
C VAL A 203 7.59 19.61 -20.65
N PRO A 204 7.43 20.02 -21.92
CA PRO A 204 8.04 19.31 -23.05
C PRO A 204 9.56 19.18 -22.89
N TYR A 205 10.09 18.03 -23.31
CA TYR A 205 11.51 17.65 -23.23
C TYR A 205 12.05 17.46 -21.80
N VAL A 206 11.99 18.51 -20.97
CA VAL A 206 12.54 18.52 -19.60
C VAL A 206 11.76 17.56 -18.69
N GLY A 207 10.44 17.53 -18.81
CA GLY A 207 9.57 16.68 -18.00
C GLY A 207 9.81 15.19 -18.22
N GLY A 208 9.88 14.77 -19.48
CA GLY A 208 10.19 13.38 -19.83
C GLY A 208 11.57 12.96 -19.34
N LEU A 209 12.57 13.83 -19.50
CA LEU A 209 13.93 13.57 -19.01
C LEU A 209 13.96 13.45 -17.47
N PHE A 210 13.26 14.33 -16.76
CA PHE A 210 13.15 14.27 -15.30
C PHE A 210 12.55 12.94 -14.82
N VAL A 211 11.39 12.54 -15.38
CA VAL A 211 10.72 11.27 -15.03
C VAL A 211 11.64 10.08 -15.32
N PHE A 212 12.33 10.10 -16.47
CA PHE A 212 13.27 9.06 -16.86
C PHE A 212 14.47 8.95 -15.92
N VAL A 213 15.08 10.07 -15.54
CA VAL A 213 16.21 10.07 -14.60
C VAL A 213 15.76 9.56 -13.23
N VAL A 214 14.63 10.04 -12.71
CA VAL A 214 14.10 9.60 -11.41
C VAL A 214 13.76 8.11 -11.42
N SER A 215 13.20 7.59 -12.52
CA SER A 215 12.85 6.18 -12.61
C SER A 215 14.07 5.24 -12.57
N LEU A 216 15.26 5.74 -12.91
CA LEU A 216 16.54 5.02 -12.81
C LEU A 216 17.19 5.10 -11.41
N LEU A 217 16.79 6.04 -10.54
CA LEU A 217 17.42 6.25 -9.23
C LEU A 217 17.23 5.06 -8.26
N PRO A 218 18.11 4.82 -7.28
CA PRO A 218 17.91 3.74 -6.31
C PRO A 218 16.69 3.99 -5.43
N SER A 219 16.00 2.91 -5.06
CA SER A 219 14.96 2.93 -4.05
C SER A 219 15.57 3.30 -2.70
N GLN A 220 14.84 4.03 -1.85
CA GLN A 220 15.32 4.29 -0.49
C GLN A 220 15.34 2.99 0.32
N PRO A 221 16.46 2.62 0.96
CA PRO A 221 16.55 1.36 1.69
C PRO A 221 15.76 1.41 3.00
N ALA A 222 15.62 2.59 3.61
CA ALA A 222 14.84 2.78 4.82
C ALA A 222 13.33 2.79 4.56
N VAL A 223 12.55 2.57 5.61
CA VAL A 223 11.12 2.88 5.63
C VAL A 223 10.95 4.39 5.47
N ASN A 224 10.08 4.82 4.57
CA ASN A 224 9.74 6.22 4.39
C ASN A 224 8.24 6.45 4.65
N VAL A 225 7.78 7.70 4.53
CA VAL A 225 6.36 8.08 4.76
C VAL A 225 5.36 7.36 3.85
N HIS A 226 5.84 6.76 2.76
CA HIS A 226 5.03 6.00 1.80
C HIS A 226 5.11 4.48 2.03
N GLY A 227 5.78 4.04 3.10
CA GLY A 227 5.87 2.65 3.52
C GLY A 227 7.27 2.03 3.39
N ALA A 228 7.34 0.73 3.70
CA ALA A 228 8.58 -0.03 3.61
C ALA A 228 9.03 -0.29 2.17
N PRO A 229 10.34 -0.52 1.97
CA PRO A 229 10.84 -0.87 0.66
C PRO A 229 10.20 -2.16 0.15
N PRO A 230 9.78 -2.23 -1.13
CA PRO A 230 9.11 -3.40 -1.70
C PRO A 230 9.93 -4.70 -1.63
N GLY A 231 11.27 -4.58 -1.49
CA GLY A 231 12.19 -5.72 -1.39
C GLY A 231 12.38 -6.27 0.03
N GLY A 232 11.71 -5.73 1.06
CA GLY A 232 11.84 -6.18 2.46
C GLY A 232 13.19 -5.89 3.14
N LEU A 233 14.20 -5.43 2.39
CA LEU A 233 15.57 -5.20 2.87
C LEU A 233 15.70 -4.11 3.94
N GLY A 234 14.74 -3.18 4.02
CA GLY A 234 14.80 -2.07 4.98
C GLY A 234 14.74 -2.51 6.44
N ALA A 235 14.10 -3.65 6.72
CA ALA A 235 14.06 -4.21 8.07
C ALA A 235 15.38 -4.89 8.48
N LEU A 236 16.15 -5.41 7.51
CA LEU A 236 17.43 -6.08 7.77
C LEU A 236 18.57 -5.08 7.97
N GLN A 237 18.57 -3.98 7.22
CA GLN A 237 19.58 -2.92 7.36
C GLN A 237 19.38 -2.09 8.62
N TYR A 238 18.12 -1.73 8.94
CA TYR A 238 17.78 -1.07 10.21
C TYR A 238 18.26 -1.86 11.44
N ARG A 239 18.20 -3.20 11.39
CA ARG A 239 18.69 -4.07 12.47
C ARG A 239 20.22 -4.10 12.57
N GLN A 240 20.95 -3.88 11.49
CA GLN A 240 22.42 -3.86 11.50
C GLN A 240 23.00 -2.52 11.98
N ASP A 241 22.24 -1.43 11.82
CA ASP A 241 22.71 -0.07 12.12
C ASP A 241 22.36 0.40 13.55
N GLN A 242 21.62 -0.40 14.33
CA GLN A 242 21.39 -0.13 15.76
C GLN A 242 22.58 -0.60 16.61
N PRO A 243 23.22 0.27 17.42
CA PRO A 243 24.21 -0.18 18.39
C PRO A 243 23.54 -1.06 19.46
N SER A 244 24.19 -2.18 19.76
CA SER A 244 23.80 -3.17 20.77
C SER A 244 23.76 -2.62 22.19
#